data_AF-V6AU40-F1
#
_entry.id   AF-V6AU40-F1
#
_cell.length_a   1.000
_cell.length_b   1.000
_cell.length_c   1.000
_cell.angle_alpha   90.00
_cell.angle_beta   90.00
_cell.angle_gamma   90.00
#
_symmetry.space_group_name_H-M   'P 1'
#
loop_
_entity.id
_entity.type
_entity.pdbx_description
1 polymer ?
#
loop_
_entity_poly.entity_id
_entity_poly.type
_entity_poly.pdbx_seq_one_letter_code
_entity_poly.pdbx_strand_id
1 'polypeptide(L)'
;MYYYQNRLKVLTDNQKKTHKPYLGIVEYLDFLLKETKKVNPTIRNVATVAKIISENKYFETKSQLNKRLPKAMQYPTFNFILDYLQKTNMIQLNTDGSIVWIYPTSQKLKRRISQAKPL
;
A
#
# COMPACT_ATOMS: atom_id res chain seq x y z
N MET A 1 -3.53 -2.63 35.79
CA MET A 1 -3.00 -1.42 35.12
C MET A 1 -1.47 -1.38 34.99
N TYR A 2 -0.68 -1.97 35.90
CA TYR A 2 0.79 -1.91 35.83
C TYR A 2 1.47 -2.79 34.76
N TYR A 3 0.81 -3.88 34.31
CA TYR A 3 1.40 -4.82 33.34
C TYR A 3 1.51 -4.28 31.89
N TYR A 4 0.69 -3.29 31.50
CA TYR A 4 0.70 -2.74 30.14
C TYR A 4 1.79 -1.66 29.92
N GLN A 5 2.11 -0.92 30.97
CA GLN A 5 3.09 0.18 30.91
C GLN A 5 4.52 -0.35 30.68
N ASN A 6 4.85 -1.51 31.25
CA ASN A 6 6.19 -2.10 31.13
C ASN A 6 6.44 -2.77 29.77
N ARG A 7 5.40 -3.27 29.07
CA ARG A 7 5.56 -3.87 27.73
C ARG A 7 5.78 -2.82 26.64
N LEU A 8 5.23 -1.61 26.81
CA LEU A 8 5.43 -0.49 25.88
C LEU A 8 6.87 0.04 25.93
N LYS A 9 7.50 0.07 27.11
CA LYS A 9 8.90 0.52 27.27
C LYS A 9 9.92 -0.40 26.56
N VAL A 10 9.71 -1.72 26.61
CA VAL A 10 10.59 -2.70 25.96
C VAL A 10 10.44 -2.67 24.43
N LEU A 11 9.27 -2.28 23.92
CA LEU A 11 9.01 -2.14 22.47
C LEU A 11 9.53 -0.81 21.90
N THR A 12 9.72 0.22 22.73
CA THR A 12 10.21 1.52 22.28
C THR A 12 11.72 1.61 22.10
N ASP A 13 12.52 0.76 22.77
CA ASP A 13 13.99 0.87 22.69
C ASP A 13 14.64 0.04 21.57
N ASN A 14 13.99 -1.00 21.04
CA ASN A 14 14.59 -1.94 20.06
C ASN A 14 14.12 -1.78 18.60
N GLN A 15 13.38 -0.73 18.24
CA GLN A 15 12.85 -0.52 16.88
C GLN A 15 13.55 0.61 16.10
N LYS A 16 14.71 1.09 16.58
CA LYS A 16 15.60 1.91 15.75
C LYS A 16 16.25 1.02 14.68
N LYS A 17 15.68 1.09 13.47
CA LYS A 17 16.24 0.85 12.12
C LYS A 17 15.48 -0.22 11.32
N THR A 18 14.84 0.28 10.25
CA THR A 18 14.46 -0.40 9.01
C THR A 18 13.43 -1.55 9.08
N HIS A 19 12.30 -1.33 8.41
CA HIS A 19 11.12 -2.20 8.20
C HIS A 19 10.21 -2.46 9.41
N LYS A 20 8.96 -1.95 9.31
CA LYS A 20 7.89 -2.11 10.29
C LYS A 20 6.99 -3.28 9.85
N PRO A 21 7.09 -4.49 10.44
CA PRO A 21 6.29 -5.63 10.00
C PRO A 21 4.95 -5.62 10.75
N TYR A 22 3.89 -5.34 10.01
CA TYR A 22 2.47 -5.46 10.38
C TYR A 22 2.03 -4.62 11.59
N LEU A 23 1.74 -3.36 11.27
CA LEU A 23 0.84 -2.50 12.02
C LEU A 23 -0.51 -3.24 12.20
N GLY A 24 -1.03 -3.32 13.42
CA GLY A 24 -2.36 -3.87 13.67
C GLY A 24 -3.42 -3.11 12.87
N ILE A 25 -4.56 -3.73 12.55
CA ILE A 25 -5.57 -3.11 11.67
C ILE A 25 -5.99 -1.71 12.16
N VAL A 26 -6.14 -1.52 13.47
CA VAL A 26 -6.47 -0.22 14.08
C VAL A 26 -5.37 0.80 13.85
N GLU A 27 -4.12 0.43 14.14
CA GLU A 27 -2.96 1.30 13.98
C GLU A 27 -2.76 1.68 12.49
N TYR A 28 -3.09 0.78 11.56
CA TYR A 28 -3.07 1.06 10.12
C TYR A 28 -4.16 2.04 9.71
N LEU A 29 -5.38 1.87 10.24
CA LEU A 29 -6.45 2.82 10.00
C LEU A 29 -6.12 4.21 10.56
N ASP A 30 -5.53 4.29 11.76
CA ASP A 30 -5.08 5.55 12.34
C ASP A 30 -4.00 6.22 11.48
N PHE A 31 -3.06 5.42 10.96
CA PHE A 31 -2.07 5.89 10.00
C PHE A 31 -2.74 6.44 8.72
N LEU A 32 -3.70 5.72 8.14
CA LEU A 32 -4.41 6.17 6.94
C LEU A 32 -5.16 7.48 7.20
N LEU A 33 -5.88 7.59 8.33
CA LEU A 33 -6.60 8.80 8.69
C LEU A 33 -5.66 10.00 8.85
N LYS A 34 -4.50 9.77 9.48
CA LYS A 34 -3.47 10.81 9.66
C LYS A 34 -2.86 11.26 8.33
N GLU A 35 -2.49 10.34 7.45
CA GLU A 35 -1.83 10.67 6.19
C GLU A 35 -2.81 11.24 5.15
N THR A 36 -4.03 10.73 5.08
CA THR A 36 -5.07 11.26 4.19
C THR A 36 -5.46 12.69 4.54
N LYS A 37 -5.45 13.07 5.83
CA LYS A 37 -5.64 14.47 6.24
C LYS A 37 -4.58 15.42 5.66
N LYS A 38 -3.35 14.94 5.43
CA LYS A 38 -2.25 15.75 4.86
C LYS A 38 -2.30 15.85 3.35
N VAL A 39 -2.54 14.72 2.67
CA VAL A 39 -2.40 14.61 1.20
C VAL A 39 -3.73 14.61 0.44
N ASN A 40 -4.85 14.55 1.16
CA ASN A 40 -6.25 14.57 0.69
C ASN A 40 -6.48 13.79 -0.62
N PRO A 41 -6.13 12.49 -0.69
CA PRO A 41 -6.36 11.68 -1.87
C PRO A 41 -7.87 11.42 -2.02
N THR A 42 -8.41 11.62 -3.23
CA THR A 42 -9.78 11.21 -3.52
C THR A 42 -9.84 9.73 -3.92
N ILE A 43 -11.00 9.09 -3.79
CA ILE A 43 -11.23 7.76 -4.36
C ILE A 43 -10.98 7.75 -5.87
N ARG A 44 -11.29 8.86 -6.56
CA ARG A 44 -10.97 9.02 -7.98
C ARG A 44 -9.47 8.92 -8.23
N ASN A 45 -8.63 9.57 -7.41
CA ASN A 45 -7.17 9.50 -7.55
C ASN A 45 -6.67 8.05 -7.39
N VAL A 46 -7.13 7.35 -6.35
CA VAL A 46 -6.78 5.95 -6.09
C VAL A 46 -7.20 5.06 -7.26
N ALA A 47 -8.45 5.20 -7.71
CA ALA A 47 -9.01 4.41 -8.81
C ALA A 47 -8.29 4.65 -10.14
N THR A 48 -7.93 5.90 -10.45
CA THR A 48 -7.18 6.25 -11.66
C THR A 48 -5.81 5.57 -11.67
N VAL A 49 -5.06 5.67 -10.57
CA VAL A 49 -3.73 5.05 -10.45
C VAL A 49 -3.85 3.53 -10.53
N ALA A 50 -4.78 2.92 -9.79
CA ALA A 50 -5.00 1.48 -9.81
C ALA A 50 -5.38 0.97 -11.21
N LYS A 51 -6.29 1.67 -11.92
CA LYS A 51 -6.70 1.32 -13.28
C LYS A 51 -5.51 1.29 -14.24
N ILE A 52 -4.71 2.35 -14.25
CA ILE A 52 -3.55 2.47 -15.15
C ILE A 52 -2.53 1.35 -14.89
N ILE A 53 -2.22 1.05 -13.63
CA ILE A 53 -1.33 -0.07 -13.28
C ILE A 53 -1.94 -1.41 -13.68
N SER A 54 -3.25 -1.61 -13.45
CA SER A 54 -3.92 -2.84 -13.83
C SER A 54 -3.97 -3.07 -15.35
N GLU A 55 -4.00 -2.01 -16.16
CA GLU A 55 -4.04 -2.11 -17.62
C GLU A 55 -2.65 -2.35 -18.21
N ASN A 56 -1.61 -1.71 -17.68
CA ASN A 56 -0.25 -1.80 -18.20
C ASN A 56 0.58 -2.91 -17.55
N LYS A 57 0.14 -3.45 -16.41
CA LYS A 57 0.75 -4.52 -15.59
C LYS A 57 2.11 -4.23 -14.99
N TYR A 58 2.92 -3.40 -15.64
CA TYR A 58 4.30 -3.11 -15.25
C TYR A 58 4.67 -1.66 -15.54
N PHE A 59 5.43 -1.06 -14.63
CA PHE A 59 6.16 0.18 -14.84
C PHE A 59 7.57 0.02 -14.31
N GLU A 60 8.56 0.46 -15.08
CA GLU A 60 9.96 0.43 -14.67
C GLU A 60 10.24 1.45 -13.57
N THR A 61 9.55 2.60 -13.61
CA THR A 61 9.71 3.65 -12.61
C THR A 61 8.39 4.32 -12.25
N LYS A 62 8.34 4.88 -11.03
CA LYS A 62 7.27 5.79 -10.57
C LYS A 62 7.05 6.97 -11.53
N SER A 63 8.10 7.49 -12.14
CA SER A 63 8.02 8.60 -13.09
C SER A 63 7.28 8.21 -14.36
N GLN A 64 7.55 7.01 -14.88
CA GLN A 64 6.85 6.46 -16.05
C GLN A 64 5.33 6.36 -15.79
N LEU A 65 4.94 5.85 -14.61
CA LEU A 65 3.54 5.81 -14.20
C LEU A 65 2.93 7.22 -14.06
N ASN A 66 3.63 8.16 -13.40
CA ASN A 66 3.11 9.52 -13.20
C ASN A 66 2.84 10.25 -14.54
N LYS A 67 3.68 10.02 -15.56
CA LYS A 67 3.50 10.56 -16.92
C LYS A 67 2.29 9.97 -17.66
N ARG A 68 1.81 8.78 -17.28
CA ARG A 68 0.61 8.15 -17.85
C ARG A 68 -0.69 8.64 -17.20
N LEU A 69 -0.61 9.35 -16.09
CA LEU A 69 -1.81 9.89 -15.45
C LEU A 69 -2.44 10.98 -16.34
N PRO A 70 -3.78 11.03 -16.48
CA PRO A 70 -4.45 12.07 -17.27
C PRO A 70 -4.14 13.49 -16.80
N LYS A 71 -3.82 13.63 -15.51
CA LYS A 71 -3.34 14.85 -14.88
C LYS A 71 -2.22 14.46 -13.93
N ALA A 72 -1.11 15.20 -13.99
CA ALA A 72 0.00 15.01 -13.05
C ALA A 72 -0.51 15.14 -11.61
N MET A 73 -0.18 14.15 -10.79
CA MET A 73 -0.56 14.13 -9.39
C MET A 73 0.56 14.71 -8.52
N GLN A 74 0.19 15.38 -7.44
CA GLN A 74 1.15 15.84 -6.45
C GLN A 74 1.91 14.64 -5.90
N TYR A 75 3.24 14.74 -5.86
CA TYR A 75 4.13 13.63 -5.51
C TYR A 75 3.82 12.99 -4.15
N PRO A 76 3.42 13.74 -3.09
CA PRO A 76 2.99 13.15 -1.82
C PRO A 76 1.73 12.28 -1.95
N THR A 77 0.69 12.80 -2.62
CA THR A 77 -0.56 12.07 -2.86
C THR A 77 -0.31 10.81 -3.70
N PHE A 78 0.54 10.92 -4.72
CA PHE A 78 0.91 9.80 -5.57
C PHE A 78 1.64 8.70 -4.79
N ASN A 79 2.64 9.04 -3.98
CA ASN A 79 3.36 8.06 -3.15
C ASN A 79 2.45 7.43 -2.08
N PHE A 80 1.55 8.20 -1.47
CA PHE A 80 0.56 7.67 -0.54
C PHE A 80 -0.30 6.58 -1.21
N ILE A 81 -0.77 6.84 -2.43
CA ILE A 81 -1.58 5.87 -3.18
C ILE A 81 -0.78 4.61 -3.50
N LEU A 82 0.49 4.73 -3.90
CA LEU A 82 1.34 3.55 -4.14
C LEU A 82 1.56 2.73 -2.86
N ASP A 83 1.82 3.39 -1.73
CA ASP A 83 1.96 2.69 -0.44
C ASP A 83 0.65 1.99 -0.04
N TYR A 84 -0.48 2.67 -0.20
CA TYR A 84 -1.80 2.09 0.05
C TYR A 84 -2.04 0.84 -0.82
N LEU A 85 -1.83 0.94 -2.14
CA LEU A 85 -2.05 -0.18 -3.06
C LEU A 85 -1.11 -1.36 -2.78
N GLN A 86 0.12 -1.09 -2.34
CA GLN A 86 1.05 -2.15 -1.92
C GLN A 86 0.56 -2.83 -0.64
N LYS A 87 0.16 -2.06 0.38
CA LYS A 87 -0.35 -2.61 1.63
C LYS A 87 -1.65 -3.39 1.48
N THR A 88 -2.45 -3.07 0.47
CA THR A 88 -3.65 -3.84 0.10
C THR A 88 -3.38 -4.97 -0.89
N ASN A 89 -2.10 -5.34 -1.11
CA ASN A 89 -1.69 -6.42 -2.02
C ASN A 89 -2.22 -6.29 -3.46
N MET A 90 -2.40 -5.05 -3.93
CA MET A 90 -2.81 -4.80 -5.32
C MET A 90 -1.60 -4.72 -6.25
N ILE A 91 -0.52 -4.15 -5.75
CA ILE A 91 0.76 -3.98 -6.45
C ILE A 91 1.92 -4.47 -5.60
N GLN A 92 3.03 -4.79 -6.26
CA GLN A 92 4.35 -4.86 -5.67
C GLN A 92 5.12 -3.61 -6.09
N LEU A 93 5.66 -2.84 -5.13
CA LEU A 93 6.64 -1.78 -5.39
C LEU A 93 8.02 -2.31 -4.98
N ASN A 94 8.91 -2.46 -5.96
CA ASN A 94 10.24 -2.99 -5.74
C ASN A 94 11.21 -1.91 -5.26
N THR A 95 12.36 -2.33 -4.72
CA THR A 95 13.41 -1.43 -4.21
C THR A 95 14.04 -0.55 -5.29
N ASP A 96 14.03 -1.00 -6.54
CA ASP A 96 14.48 -0.24 -7.72
C ASP A 96 13.44 0.81 -8.19
N GLY A 97 12.25 0.84 -7.58
CA GLY A 97 11.17 1.74 -7.94
C GLY A 97 10.25 1.23 -9.06
N SER A 98 10.46 -0.01 -9.53
CA SER A 98 9.55 -0.68 -10.45
C SER A 98 8.25 -1.10 -9.75
N ILE A 99 7.16 -1.13 -10.52
CA ILE A 99 5.80 -1.36 -10.04
C ILE A 99 5.19 -2.50 -10.84
N VAL A 100 4.73 -3.54 -10.15
CA VAL A 100 4.09 -4.71 -10.76
C VAL A 100 2.67 -4.85 -10.24
N TRP A 101 1.70 -5.06 -11.13
CA TRP A 101 0.34 -5.44 -10.74
C TRP A 101 0.29 -6.91 -10.33
N ILE A 102 -0.07 -7.18 -9.06
CA ILE A 102 -0.10 -8.56 -8.52
C ILE A 102 -1.52 -9.02 -8.15
N TYR A 103 -2.50 -8.11 -8.15
CA TYR A 103 -3.87 -8.49 -7.83
C TYR A 103 -4.43 -9.49 -8.86
N PRO A 104 -4.99 -10.64 -8.42
CA PRO A 104 -5.44 -11.70 -9.31
C PRO A 104 -6.53 -11.18 -10.25
N THR A 105 -6.24 -11.17 -11.56
CA THR A 105 -7.19 -10.71 -12.58
C THR A 105 -8.06 -11.83 -13.16
N SER A 106 -7.63 -13.10 -13.07
CA SER A 106 -8.43 -14.20 -13.62
C SER A 106 -9.47 -14.71 -12.61
N GLN A 107 -10.72 -14.85 -13.06
CA GLN A 107 -11.80 -15.40 -12.25
C GLN A 107 -11.49 -16.84 -11.78
N LYS A 108 -10.74 -17.58 -12.60
CA LYS A 108 -10.27 -18.94 -12.28
C LYS A 108 -9.31 -18.92 -11.08
N LEU A 109 -8.34 -17.99 -11.05
CA LEU A 109 -7.41 -17.86 -9.94
C LEU A 109 -8.12 -17.38 -8.66
N LYS A 110 -9.05 -16.43 -8.76
CA LYS A 110 -9.88 -15.99 -7.63
C LYS A 110 -10.67 -17.16 -7.02
N ARG A 111 -11.31 -17.99 -7.86
CA ARG A 111 -12.03 -19.18 -7.42
C ARG A 111 -11.10 -20.19 -6.74
N ARG A 112 -9.90 -20.40 -7.27
CA ARG A 112 -8.90 -21.31 -6.65
C ARG A 112 -8.45 -20.80 -5.29
N ILE A 113 -8.17 -19.50 -5.16
CA ILE A 113 -7.79 -18.87 -3.88
C ILE A 113 -8.94 -18.97 -2.88
N SER A 114 -10.19 -18.71 -3.28
CA SER A 114 -11.34 -18.81 -2.37
C SER A 114 -11.67 -20.24 -1.94
N GLN A 115 -11.32 -21.23 -2.76
CA GLN A 115 -11.51 -22.66 -2.46
C GLN A 115 -10.34 -23.26 -1.67
N ALA A 116 -9.20 -22.56 -1.57
CA ALA A 116 -8.10 -23.01 -0.74
C ALA A 116 -8.52 -22.95 0.73
N LYS A 117 -8.36 -24.07 1.45
CA LYS A 117 -8.62 -24.13 2.89
C LYS A 117 -7.61 -23.21 3.60
N PRO A 118 -8.03 -22.35 4.53
CA PRO A 118 -7.06 -21.66 5.39
C PRO A 118 -6.25 -22.72 6.14
N LEU A 119 -4.92 -22.56 6.12
CA LEU A 119 -3.98 -23.38 6.89
C LEU A 119 -4.19 -23.18 8.39
#